data_AF-A0A2V8BY23-F1
#
_entry.id   AF-A0A2V8BY23-F1
#
_cell.length_a   1.000
_cell.length_b   1.000
_cell.length_c   1.000
_cell.angle_alpha   90.00
_cell.angle_beta   90.00
_cell.angle_gamma   90.00
#
_symmetry.space_group_name_H-M   'P 1'
#
loop_
_entity.id
_entity.type
_entity.pdbx_description
1 polymer ?
#
loop_
_entity_poly.entity_id
_entity_poly.type
_entity_poly.pdbx_seq_one_letter_code
_entity_poly.pdbx_strand_id
1 'polypeptide(L)'
;GFNEQTWIDYFGHPHTDMLHVVEKFSRPNKNQLRYEATFDDPGAYTKPFTVRWNIPWNPNGELTEYICQENNKYLQSLTDDFGQPIFKKQ
;
A
#
# COMPACT_ATOMS: atom_id res chain seq x y z
N GLY A 1 12.40 -14.10 -0.68
CA GLY A 1 11.26 -14.11 -1.61
C GLY A 1 9.98 -13.98 -0.83
N PHE A 2 8.86 -13.81 -1.51
CA PHE A 2 7.52 -13.82 -0.90
C PHE A 2 7.10 -15.26 -0.54
N ASN A 3 6.06 -15.39 0.29
CA ASN A 3 5.33 -16.63 0.56
C ASN A 3 3.83 -16.34 0.64
N GLU A 4 2.98 -17.35 0.63
CA GLU A 4 1.51 -17.25 0.52
C GLU A 4 0.81 -16.89 1.85
N GLN A 5 1.54 -16.48 2.89
CA GLN A 5 0.97 -16.22 4.22
C GLN A 5 0.51 -14.76 4.40
N THR A 6 0.71 -13.92 3.39
CA THR A 6 0.35 -12.49 3.42
C THR A 6 -0.54 -12.10 2.24
N TRP A 7 -1.03 -10.86 2.27
CA TRP A 7 -1.85 -10.26 1.22
C TRP A 7 -1.11 -9.07 0.62
N ILE A 8 -1.35 -8.74 -0.65
CA ILE A 8 -0.75 -7.55 -1.26
C ILE A 8 -1.39 -6.24 -0.77
N ASP A 9 -2.57 -6.30 -0.17
CA ASP A 9 -3.24 -5.17 0.44
C ASP A 9 -4.19 -5.58 1.58
N TYR A 10 -4.79 -4.58 2.23
CA TYR A 10 -5.72 -4.78 3.33
C TYR A 10 -7.09 -5.36 2.93
N PHE A 11 -7.37 -5.54 1.63
CA PHE A 11 -8.61 -6.12 1.12
C PHE A 11 -8.49 -7.63 0.86
N GLY A 12 -7.31 -8.22 1.10
CA GLY A 12 -7.10 -9.65 1.02
C GLY A 12 -6.84 -10.16 -0.39
N HIS A 13 -6.26 -9.33 -1.26
CA HIS A 13 -5.85 -9.80 -2.58
C HIS A 13 -4.66 -10.78 -2.46
N PRO A 14 -4.77 -12.01 -3.02
CA PRO A 14 -3.78 -13.07 -2.84
C PRO A 14 -2.52 -12.84 -3.67
N HIS A 15 -1.42 -13.48 -3.27
CA HIS A 15 -0.21 -13.65 -4.08
C HIS A 15 0.44 -15.00 -3.81
N THR A 16 1.37 -15.39 -4.68
CA THR A 16 2.17 -16.62 -4.59
C THR A 16 3.63 -16.30 -4.22
N ASP A 17 4.43 -17.35 -4.01
CA ASP A 17 5.88 -17.29 -3.89
C ASP A 17 6.59 -16.81 -5.17
N MET A 18 5.90 -16.82 -6.32
CA MET A 18 6.37 -16.28 -7.59
C MET A 18 6.24 -14.75 -7.70
N LEU A 19 5.63 -14.08 -6.71
CA LEU A 19 5.46 -12.64 -6.74
C LEU A 19 6.80 -11.91 -6.88
N HIS A 20 6.88 -11.02 -7.86
CA HIS A 20 7.93 -10.03 -8.01
C HIS A 20 7.30 -8.63 -8.06
N VAL A 21 7.73 -7.76 -7.14
CA VAL A 21 7.24 -6.37 -7.06
C VAL A 21 8.37 -5.43 -7.43
N VAL A 22 8.10 -4.51 -8.37
CA VAL A 22 8.99 -3.40 -8.70
C VAL A 22 8.33 -2.10 -8.26
N GLU A 23 8.89 -1.48 -7.22
CA GLU A 23 8.47 -0.18 -6.73
C GLU A 23 9.34 0.93 -7.33
N LYS A 24 8.70 1.99 -7.82
CA LYS A 24 9.37 3.16 -8.38
C LYS A 24 8.88 4.41 -7.66
N PHE A 25 9.84 5.07 -7.02
CA PHE A 25 9.64 6.35 -6.36
C PHE A 25 10.23 7.45 -7.23
N SER A 26 9.43 8.47 -7.57
CA SER A 26 9.91 9.65 -8.28
C SER A 26 9.34 10.92 -7.67
N ARG A 27 10.12 12.01 -7.68
CA ARG A 27 9.70 13.31 -7.14
C ARG A 27 9.53 14.31 -8.28
N PRO A 28 8.37 14.34 -8.98
CA PRO A 28 8.17 15.21 -10.13
C PRO A 28 8.24 16.69 -9.79
N ASN A 29 7.94 17.08 -8.55
CA ASN A 29 8.11 18.44 -8.05
C ASN A 29 8.32 18.44 -6.53
N LYS A 30 8.56 19.62 -5.95
CA LYS A 30 8.86 19.76 -4.51
C LYS A 30 7.74 19.24 -3.60
N ASN A 31 6.49 19.26 -4.05
CA ASN A 31 5.33 19.01 -3.20
C ASN A 31 4.64 17.67 -3.49
N GLN A 32 5.21 16.84 -4.38
CA GLN A 32 4.60 15.56 -4.76
C GLN A 32 5.65 14.47 -4.90
N LEU A 33 5.40 13.34 -4.24
CA LEU A 33 6.07 12.07 -4.48
C LEU A 33 5.11 11.20 -5.30
N ARG A 34 5.58 10.70 -6.44
CA ARG A 34 4.88 9.72 -7.26
C ARG A 34 5.39 8.34 -6.87
N TYR A 35 4.46 7.50 -6.40
CA TYR A 35 4.70 6.09 -6.15
C TYR A 35 4.02 5.26 -7.24
N GLU A 36 4.75 4.27 -7.73
CA GLU A 36 4.27 3.25 -8.67
C GLU A 36 4.75 1.88 -8.20
N ALA A 37 3.86 0.90 -8.16
CA ALA A 37 4.22 -0.49 -7.87
C ALA A 37 3.69 -1.40 -8.97
N THR A 38 4.57 -2.16 -9.59
CA THR A 38 4.22 -3.18 -10.59
C THR A 38 4.30 -4.55 -9.95
N PHE A 39 3.18 -5.26 -9.97
CA PHE A 39 3.04 -6.61 -9.45
C PHE A 39 3.09 -7.60 -10.62
N ASP A 40 4.05 -8.52 -10.57
CA ASP A 40 4.19 -9.62 -11.52
C ASP A 40 4.11 -10.94 -10.74
N ASP A 41 2.98 -11.63 -10.88
CA ASP A 41 2.71 -12.92 -10.24
C ASP A 41 1.81 -13.76 -11.16
N PRO A 42 2.39 -14.65 -11.99
CA PRO A 42 1.63 -15.48 -12.92
C PRO A 42 0.83 -16.60 -12.22
N GLY A 43 1.04 -16.83 -10.92
CA GLY A 43 0.28 -17.82 -10.15
C GLY A 43 -1.06 -17.28 -9.64
N ALA A 44 -1.14 -15.98 -9.38
CA ALA A 44 -2.36 -15.33 -8.90
C ALA A 44 -3.07 -14.47 -9.97
N TYR A 45 -2.35 -13.91 -10.95
CA TYR A 45 -2.89 -12.94 -11.89
C TYR A 45 -2.63 -13.29 -13.36
N THR A 46 -3.51 -12.84 -14.24
CA THR A 46 -3.45 -13.15 -15.69
C THR A 46 -2.40 -12.34 -16.45
N LYS A 47 -1.88 -11.26 -15.86
CA LYS A 47 -0.82 -10.40 -16.41
C LYS A 47 -0.28 -9.47 -15.32
N PRO A 48 0.95 -8.94 -15.49
CA PRO A 48 1.44 -7.88 -14.62
C PRO A 48 0.53 -6.65 -14.65
N PHE A 49 0.41 -5.97 -13.50
CA PHE A 49 -0.34 -4.72 -13.39
C PHE A 49 0.40 -3.70 -12.51
N THR A 50 0.13 -2.41 -12.76
CA THR A 50 0.76 -1.31 -12.04
C THR A 50 -0.30 -0.47 -11.34
N VAL A 51 -0.11 -0.27 -10.04
CA VAL A 51 -0.83 0.74 -9.26
C VAL A 51 0.02 1.99 -9.13
N ARG A 52 -0.63 3.16 -9.08
CA ARG A 52 0.05 4.46 -9.02
C ARG A 52 -0.80 5.51 -8.34
N TRP A 53 -0.20 6.31 -7.48
CA TRP A 53 -0.85 7.46 -6.86
C TRP A 53 0.17 8.56 -6.53
N ASN A 54 -0.35 9.74 -6.17
CA ASN A 54 0.46 10.90 -5.81
C ASN A 54 0.35 11.08 -4.30
N ILE A 55 1.49 11.04 -3.63
CA ILE A 55 1.60 11.34 -2.22
C ILE A 55 1.93 12.84 -2.10
N PRO A 56 1.02 13.68 -1.56
CA PRO A 56 1.27 15.10 -1.37
C PRO A 56 2.25 15.33 -0.22
N TRP A 57 3.09 16.35 -0.35
CA TRP A 57 3.96 16.78 0.75
C TRP A 57 3.13 17.29 1.93
N ASN A 58 3.40 16.73 3.11
CA ASN A 58 2.87 17.21 4.38
C ASN A 58 4.03 17.81 5.22
N PRO A 59 4.07 19.12 5.47
CA PRO A 59 5.15 19.75 6.25
C PRO A 59 5.20 19.28 7.71
N ASN A 60 4.10 18.73 8.23
CA ASN A 60 4.01 18.17 9.57
C ASN A 60 3.92 16.63 9.54
N GLY A 61 4.25 16.01 8.39
CA GLY A 61 4.20 14.56 8.23
C GLY A 61 5.34 13.89 9.00
N GLU A 62 5.00 12.91 9.83
CA GLU A 62 5.96 12.08 10.54
C GLU A 62 5.70 10.60 10.22
N LEU A 63 6.75 9.77 10.33
CA LEU A 63 6.58 8.33 10.26
C LEU A 63 5.92 7.85 11.54
N THR A 64 4.67 7.43 11.44
CA THR A 64 3.92 6.89 12.57
C THR A 64 4.44 5.52 12.96
N GLU A 65 4.74 5.32 14.25
CA GLU A 65 4.98 3.98 14.78
C GLU A 65 3.65 3.24 14.94
N TYR A 66 3.61 1.99 14.48
CA TYR A 66 2.46 1.12 14.64
C TYR A 66 2.79 -0.04 15.57
N ILE A 67 2.03 -0.14 16.66
CA ILE A 67 2.12 -1.24 17.62
C ILE A 67 0.82 -2.03 17.54
N CYS A 68 0.91 -3.32 17.19
CA CYS A 68 -0.24 -4.22 17.21
C CYS A 68 -0.52 -4.66 18.66
N GLN A 69 -1.67 -4.27 19.21
CA GLN A 69 -2.10 -4.58 20.57
C GLN A 69 -3.43 -5.35 20.56
N GLU A 70 -3.81 -5.93 21.69
CA GLU A 70 -5.12 -6.57 21.86
C GLU A 70 -6.26 -5.58 21.54
N ASN A 71 -7.34 -6.06 20.89
CA ASN A 71 -8.46 -5.24 20.40
C ASN A 71 -8.03 -4.14 19.39
N ASN A 72 -7.13 -4.50 18.47
CA ASN A 72 -6.60 -3.59 17.47
C ASN A 72 -7.69 -3.04 16.53
N LYS A 73 -7.86 -1.70 16.51
CA LYS A 73 -8.79 -0.99 15.63
C LYS A 73 -8.09 -0.12 14.58
N TYR A 74 -6.80 -0.32 14.35
CA TYR A 74 -5.97 0.54 13.50
C TYR A 74 -6.50 0.68 12.07
N LEU A 75 -7.02 -0.41 11.50
CA LEU A 75 -7.65 -0.36 10.17
C LEU A 75 -8.78 0.67 10.11
N GLN A 76 -9.54 0.86 11.19
CA GLN A 76 -10.66 1.83 11.23
C GLN A 76 -10.18 3.30 11.29
N SER A 77 -8.91 3.53 11.64
CA SER A 77 -8.30 4.87 11.65
C SER A 77 -7.50 5.19 10.39
N LEU A 78 -7.32 4.21 9.47
CA LEU A 78 -6.58 4.45 8.23
C LEU A 78 -7.30 5.46 7.35
N THR A 79 -6.52 6.43 6.86
CA THR A 79 -6.94 7.41 5.87
C THR A 79 -6.01 7.36 4.66
N ASP A 80 -6.53 7.70 3.49
CA ASP A 80 -5.73 7.86 2.29
C ASP A 80 -4.90 9.16 2.33
N ASP A 81 -4.07 9.37 1.31
CA ASP A 81 -3.22 10.56 1.16
C ASP A 81 -4.01 11.89 1.06
N PHE A 82 -5.34 11.83 0.91
CA PHE A 82 -6.26 12.97 0.88
C PHE A 82 -7.09 13.09 2.17
N GLY A 83 -6.75 12.31 3.20
CA GLY A 83 -7.43 12.30 4.49
C GLY A 83 -8.81 11.62 4.49
N GLN A 84 -9.15 10.88 3.43
CA GLN A 84 -10.42 10.14 3.36
C GLN A 84 -10.29 8.78 4.04
N PRO A 85 -11.31 8.31 4.81
CA PRO A 85 -11.26 6.99 5.43
C PRO A 85 -11.11 5.86 4.40
N ILE A 86 -10.15 4.96 4.61
CA ILE A 86 -9.98 3.77 3.75
C ILE A 86 -11.09 2.76 4.02
N PHE A 87 -11.49 2.61 5.28
CA PHE A 87 -12.57 1.73 5.70
C PHE A 87 -13.75 2.56 6.19
N LYS A 88 -14.97 2.15 5.83
CA LYS A 88 -16.18 2.71 6.44
C LYS A 88 -16.21 2.33 7.92
N LYS A 89 -16.39 3.30 8.81
CA LYS A 89 -16.72 3.03 10.21
C LYS A 89 -18.07 2.31 10.26
N GLN A 90 -18.09 1.12 10.85
CA GLN A 90 -19.32 0.40 11.19
C GLN A 90 -20.03 1.12 12.34
#